data_AF-Q3MBI3-F1
#
_entry.id   AF-Q3MBI3-F1
#
_cell.length_a   1.000
_cell.length_b   1.000
_cell.length_c   1.000
_cell.angle_alpha   90.00
_cell.angle_beta   90.00
_cell.angle_gamma   90.00
#
_symmetry.space_group_name_H-M   'P 1'
#
loop_
_entity.id
_entity.type
_entity.pdbx_description
1 polymer ?
#
loop_
_entity_poly.entity_id
_entity_poly.type
_entity_poly.pdbx_seq_one_letter_code
_entity_poly.pdbx_strand_id
1 'polypeptide(L)' 'MIKLSNPALHEEPRHQSGAIIPLKQEESLLDWLQSTGRLVSYQPIDYYYEDEVDEEDVEEFVDAYSFDAEEVEDLEE' A
#
# COMPACT_ATOMS: atom_id res chain seq x y z
N MET A 1 12.22 28.96 -44.57
CA MET A 1 11.35 28.09 -43.76
C MET A 1 10.82 28.91 -42.59
N ILE A 2 9.51 29.15 -42.54
CA ILE A 2 8.88 29.89 -41.43
C ILE A 2 8.67 28.87 -40.31
N LYS A 3 9.39 29.01 -39.18
CA LYS A 3 9.13 28.19 -37.99
C LYS A 3 7.82 28.68 -37.38
N LEU A 4 6.77 27.87 -37.47
CA LEU A 4 5.50 28.08 -36.79
C LEU A 4 5.75 27.87 -35.29
N SER A 5 5.99 28.94 -34.54
CA SER A 5 6.23 28.86 -33.10
C SER A 5 4.89 28.77 -32.38
N ASN A 6 4.58 27.57 -31.87
CA ASN A 6 3.46 27.37 -30.98
C ASN A 6 3.93 27.68 -29.54
N PRO A 7 3.42 28.74 -28.90
CA PRO A 7 3.85 29.13 -27.56
C PRO A 7 3.57 28.07 -26.48
N ALA A 8 2.69 27.10 -26.76
CA ALA A 8 2.38 25.99 -25.84
C ALA A 8 3.31 24.77 -25.99
N LEU A 9 4.19 24.74 -26.99
CA LEU A 9 5.12 23.63 -27.21
C LEU A 9 6.56 24.07 -26.97
N HIS A 10 7.28 23.29 -26.16
CA HIS A 10 8.70 23.45 -25.94
C HIS A 10 9.47 22.32 -26.63
N GLU A 11 10.55 22.67 -27.32
CA GLU A 11 11.42 21.73 -28.02
C GLU A 11 12.58 21.36 -27.11
N GLU A 12 12.73 20.06 -26.81
CA GLU A 12 13.79 19.54 -25.92
C GLU A 12 14.83 18.73 -26.71
N PRO A 13 16.14 18.87 -26.43
CA PRO A 13 17.21 18.19 -27.17
C PRO A 13 17.25 16.69 -26.87
N ARG A 14 17.10 15.85 -27.91
CA ARG A 14 17.04 14.38 -27.78
C ARG A 14 18.33 13.70 -27.30
N HIS A 15 19.48 14.32 -27.53
CA HIS A 15 20.81 13.72 -27.27
C HIS A 15 21.50 14.33 -26.04
N GLN A 16 20.77 15.11 -25.25
CA GLN A 16 21.29 15.72 -24.04
C GLN A 16 20.53 15.14 -22.85
N SER A 17 21.21 15.02 -21.71
CA SER A 17 20.53 14.68 -20.47
C SER A 17 19.49 15.74 -20.15
N GLY A 18 18.29 15.31 -19.77
CA GLY A 18 17.21 16.22 -19.40
C GLY A 18 17.59 17.08 -18.20
N ALA A 19 16.86 18.19 -18.02
CA ALA A 19 17.05 19.06 -16.87
C ALA A 19 16.89 18.26 -15.56
N ILE A 20 17.87 18.40 -14.67
CA ILE A 20 17.80 17.82 -13.32
C ILE A 20 16.77 18.64 -12.55
N ILE A 21 15.60 18.05 -12.29
CA ILE A 21 14.60 18.66 -11.40
C ILE A 21 15.19 18.61 -9.98
N PRO A 22 15.51 19.75 -9.35
CA PRO A 22 15.98 19.76 -7.98
C PRO A 22 14.87 19.20 -7.09
N LEU A 23 15.22 18.28 -6.19
CA LEU A 23 14.32 17.86 -5.13
C LEU A 23 14.04 19.08 -4.25
N LYS A 24 12.91 19.74 -4.51
CA LYS A 24 12.39 20.80 -3.68
C LYS A 24 11.87 20.15 -2.39
N GLN A 25 12.74 19.98 -1.40
CA GLN A 25 12.30 19.71 -0.03
C GLN A 25 11.74 21.02 0.54
N GLU A 26 10.55 21.44 0.08
CA GLU A 26 9.95 22.71 0.54
C GLU A 26 9.43 22.58 1.99
N GLU A 27 9.14 21.36 2.45
CA GLU A 27 8.75 21.03 3.82
C GLU A 27 8.92 19.51 4.01
N SER A 28 9.29 19.04 5.22
CA SER A 28 9.21 17.62 5.54
C SER A 28 7.75 17.18 5.50
N LEU A 29 7.46 15.98 5.01
CA LEU A 29 6.09 15.43 5.06
C LEU A 29 5.54 15.43 6.49
N LEU A 30 6.40 15.17 7.49
CA LEU A 30 6.01 15.19 8.90
C LEU A 30 5.65 16.59 9.37
N ASP A 31 6.42 17.60 8.96
CA ASP A 31 6.16 19.00 9.30
C ASP A 31 4.85 19.48 8.64
N TRP A 32 4.59 19.09 7.39
CA TRP A 32 3.32 19.37 6.71
C TRP A 32 2.12 18.69 7.37
N LEU A 33 2.27 17.42 7.76
CA LEU A 33 1.22 16.69 8.47
C LEU A 33 0.95 17.34 9.84
N GLN A 34 1.98 17.82 10.52
CA GLN A 34 1.84 18.52 11.80
C GLN A 34 1.19 19.90 11.61
N SER A 35 1.62 20.70 10.63
CA SER A 35 1.10 22.05 10.36
C SER A 35 -0.36 22.05 9.90
N THR A 36 -0.78 21.00 9.19
CA THR A 36 -2.18 20.78 8.78
C THR A 36 -3.05 20.10 9.83
N GLY A 37 -2.49 19.72 10.98
CA GLY A 37 -3.21 19.00 12.04
C GLY A 37 -3.62 17.58 11.66
N ARG A 38 -2.99 16.99 10.63
CA ARG A 38 -3.23 15.62 10.17
C ARG A 38 -2.36 14.58 10.90
N LEU A 39 -1.32 15.01 11.59
CA LEU A 39 -0.50 14.17 12.44
C LEU A 39 -1.20 13.98 13.80
N VAL A 40 -1.96 12.90 13.96
CA VAL A 40 -2.69 12.57 15.19
C VAL A 40 -1.99 11.44 15.92
N SER A 41 -1.91 11.53 17.26
CA SER A 41 -1.40 10.43 18.08
C SER A 41 -2.36 9.24 18.04
N TYR A 42 -1.80 8.04 17.96
CA TYR A 42 -2.60 6.83 18.08
C TYR A 42 -3.33 6.83 19.43
N GLN A 43 -4.65 6.69 19.39
CA GLN A 43 -5.45 6.43 20.59
C GLN A 43 -5.58 4.91 20.71
N PRO A 44 -5.12 4.30 21.81
CA PRO A 44 -5.41 2.89 22.06
C PRO A 44 -6.93 2.72 22.09
N ILE A 45 -7.44 1.89 21.19
CA ILE A 45 -8.80 1.38 21.28
C ILE A 45 -8.68 0.21 22.24
N ASP A 46 -9.30 0.34 23.42
CA ASP A 46 -9.51 -0.79 24.31
C ASP A 46 -10.50 -1.72 23.60
N TYR A 47 -9.97 -2.65 22.82
CA TYR A 47 -10.73 -3.79 22.34
C TYR A 47 -11.03 -4.66 23.55
N TYR A 48 -12.24 -4.54 24.08
CA TYR A 48 -12.83 -5.63 24.84
C TYR A 48 -13.08 -6.76 23.84
N TYR A 49 -12.12 -7.67 23.74
CA TYR A 49 -12.45 -9.01 23.27
C TYR A 49 -13.43 -9.55 24.31
N GLU A 50 -14.72 -9.62 23.96
CA GLU A 50 -15.63 -10.49 24.68
C GLU A 50 -15.00 -11.88 24.57
N ASP A 51 -14.54 -12.45 25.69
CA ASP A 51 -14.11 -13.84 25.81
C ASP A 51 -15.25 -14.84 25.52
N GLU A 52 -16.40 -14.37 24.98
CA GLU A 52 -17.52 -15.18 24.51
C GLU A 52 -17.31 -15.61 23.05
N VAL A 53 -16.12 -16.11 22.71
CA VAL A 53 -16.03 -17.05 21.60
C VAL A 53 -16.11 -18.42 22.25
N ASP A 54 -17.30 -19.01 22.24
CA ASP A 54 -17.48 -20.37 22.75
C ASP A 54 -16.54 -21.29 21.94
N GLU A 55 -15.75 -22.11 22.63
CA GLU A 55 -14.81 -23.02 21.96
C GLU A 55 -15.57 -23.97 21.00
N GLU A 56 -16.85 -24.26 21.30
CA GLU A 56 -17.77 -24.99 20.42
C GLU A 56 -17.99 -24.33 19.05
N ASP A 57 -18.09 -23.00 18.97
CA ASP A 57 -18.32 -22.27 17.70
C ASP A 57 -17.09 -22.36 16.77
N VAL A 58 -15.89 -22.45 17.36
CA VAL A 58 -14.63 -22.57 16.60
C VAL A 58 -14.44 -24.00 16.10
N GLU A 59 -14.79 -24.99 16.92
CA GLU A 59 -14.72 -26.41 16.53
C GLU A 59 -15.65 -26.74 15.35
N GLU A 60 -16.90 -26.23 15.36
CA GLU A 60 -17.84 -26.43 14.24
C GLU A 60 -17.30 -25.82 12.94
N PHE A 61 -16.67 -24.64 13.02
CA PHE A 61 -16.08 -23.99 11.85
C PHE A 61 -14.88 -24.77 11.31
N VAL A 62 -14.02 -25.28 12.18
CA VAL A 62 -12.84 -26.09 11.77
C VAL A 62 -13.27 -27.41 11.14
N ASP A 63 -14.28 -28.08 11.69
CA ASP A 63 -14.78 -29.36 11.15
C ASP A 63 -15.41 -29.16 9.77
N ALA A 64 -16.17 -28.08 9.57
CA ALA A 64 -16.79 -27.73 8.29
C ALA A 64 -15.78 -27.48 7.15
N TYR A 65 -14.54 -27.10 7.48
CA TYR A 65 -13.45 -26.88 6.52
C TYR A 65 -12.33 -27.93 6.63
N SER A 66 -12.56 -29.03 7.36
CA SER A 66 -11.66 -30.17 7.34
C SER A 66 -11.74 -30.81 5.94
N PHE A 67 -10.72 -30.54 5.13
CA PHE A 67 -10.58 -31.22 3.84
C PHE A 67 -10.13 -32.64 4.15
N ASP A 68 -10.93 -33.65 3.77
CA ASP A 68 -10.52 -35.04 3.83
C ASP A 68 -9.26 -35.17 2.98
N ALA A 69 -8.12 -35.30 3.66
CA ALA A 69 -6.83 -35.39 3.01
C ALA A 69 -6.78 -36.77 2.37
N GLU A 70 -7.37 -36.90 1.18
CA GLU A 70 -7.22 -38.07 0.33
C GLU A 70 -5.72 -38.36 0.23
N GLU A 71 -5.32 -39.51 0.77
CA GLU A 71 -3.95 -39.98 0.85
C GLU A 71 -3.36 -39.93 -0.55
N VAL A 72 -2.47 -38.96 -0.80
CA VAL A 72 -1.71 -38.91 -2.05
C VAL A 72 -0.82 -40.14 -2.05
N GLU A 73 -1.23 -41.18 -2.79
CA GLU A 73 -0.42 -42.36 -3.05
C GLU A 73 0.90 -41.86 -3.65
N ASP A 74 1.97 -41.92 -2.84
CA ASP A 74 3.30 -41.48 -3.23
C ASP A 74 3.73 -42.40 -4.38
N LEU A 75 3.59 -41.93 -5.62
CA LEU A 75 4.04 -42.65 -6.80
C LEU A 75 5.57 -42.63 -6.77
N GLU A 76 6.15 -43.63 -6.09
CA GLU A 76 7.58 -43.91 -6.11
C GLU A 76 8.08 -44.05 -7.56
N GLU A 77 9.06 -43.24 -7.92
CA GLU A 77 9.74 -43.20 -9.23
C GLU A 77 10.68 -44.40 -9.45
#